data_AF-A0A9Q3C433-F1
#
_entry.id   AF-A0A9Q3C433-F1
#
_cell.length_a   1.000
_cell.length_b   1.000
_cell.length_c   1.000
_cell.angle_alpha   90.00
_cell.angle_beta   90.00
_cell.angle_gamma   90.00
#
_symmetry.space_group_name_H-M   'P 1'
#
loop_
_entity.id
_entity.type
_entity.pdbx_description
1 polymer ?
#
loop_
_entity_poly.entity_id
_entity_poly.type
_entity_poly.pdbx_seq_one_letter_code
_entity_poly.pdbx_strand_id
1 'polypeptide(L)'
;MDLPPSSYHDSLEELWDEEEEPEEVETVMKVFPSAYSQYLDVFSKVKSEKLPPHCTCHHHIKLEGCLPPVGVIYSLSNQDSDTLRAYISENGEKGFI
;
A
#
# COMPACT_ATOMS: atom_id res chain seq x y z
N MET A 1 36.07 8.44 4.47
CA MET A 1 34.91 8.72 3.59
C MET A 1 33.73 8.83 4.53
N ASP A 2 33.61 9.98 5.17
CA ASP A 2 32.59 10.22 6.19
C ASP A 2 31.25 10.43 5.47
N LEU A 3 30.30 9.53 5.74
CA LEU A 3 28.94 9.63 5.24
C LEU A 3 28.33 10.92 5.81
N PRO A 4 27.62 11.74 5.00
CA PRO A 4 26.98 12.93 5.52
C PRO A 4 25.93 12.55 6.58
N PRO A 5 25.72 13.41 7.59
CA PRO A 5 24.76 13.14 8.66
C PRO A 5 23.36 12.95 8.08
N SER A 6 22.62 12.03 8.71
CA SER A 6 21.24 11.63 8.44
C SER A 6 20.23 12.77 8.68
N SER A 7 20.43 13.95 8.10
CA SER A 7 19.47 15.06 8.16
C SER A 7 18.35 14.92 7.12
N TYR A 8 18.29 13.80 6.41
CA TYR A 8 17.23 13.49 5.44
C TYR A 8 16.05 12.74 6.05
N HIS A 9 16.18 12.21 7.27
CA HIS A 9 15.12 11.42 7.89
C HIS A 9 14.01 12.29 8.50
N ASP A 10 14.38 13.45 9.06
CA ASP A 10 13.44 14.34 9.78
C ASP A 10 12.50 15.12 8.83
N SER A 11 12.93 15.36 7.59
CA SER A 11 12.14 16.16 6.63
C SER A 11 11.12 15.36 5.80
N LEU A 12 11.08 14.04 5.95
CA LEU A 12 10.13 13.18 5.23
C LEU A 12 8.92 12.80 6.10
N GLU A 13 9.06 12.80 7.43
CA GLU A 13 7.97 12.52 8.37
C GLU A 13 6.97 13.70 8.45
N GLU A 14 7.43 14.95 8.36
CA GLU A 14 6.55 16.14 8.41
C GLU A 14 5.69 16.36 7.15
N LEU A 15 5.92 15.62 6.07
CA LEU A 15 5.20 15.79 4.79
C LEU A 15 3.96 14.90 4.66
N TRP A 16 3.76 13.95 5.58
CA TRP A 16 2.63 13.01 5.56
C TRP A 16 1.78 13.06 6.83
N ASP A 17 1.83 14.18 7.57
CA ASP A 17 0.79 14.56 8.53
C ASP A 17 -0.35 15.34 7.80
N GLU A 18 -0.78 14.86 6.64
CA GLU A 18 -2.04 15.32 6.04
C GLU A 18 -3.19 14.61 6.76
N GLU A 19 -3.90 15.37 7.60
CA GLU A 19 -5.11 14.98 8.30
C GLU A 19 -6.05 14.18 7.38
N GLU A 20 -6.24 12.89 7.67
CA GLU A 20 -7.17 12.02 6.96
C GLU A 20 -8.61 12.41 7.35
N GLU A 21 -9.12 13.47 6.73
CA GLU A 21 -10.49 13.96 6.85
C GLU A 21 -11.49 12.91 6.29
N PRO A 22 -12.44 12.40 7.10
CA PRO A 22 -13.31 11.27 6.73
C PRO A 22 -14.46 11.62 5.75
N GLU A 23 -14.31 12.59 4.85
CA GLU A 23 -15.35 13.02 3.88
C GLU A 23 -15.22 12.42 2.46
N GLU A 24 -14.70 11.19 2.30
CA GLU A 24 -14.37 10.65 0.97
C GLU A 24 -15.58 10.51 0.01
N VAL A 25 -16.77 10.12 0.49
CA VAL A 25 -17.89 9.81 -0.44
C VAL A 25 -18.61 11.06 -0.97
N GLU A 26 -18.87 12.05 -0.11
CA GLU A 26 -19.57 13.27 -0.54
C GLU A 26 -18.68 14.19 -1.39
N THR A 27 -17.38 14.22 -1.09
CA THR A 27 -16.41 14.98 -1.88
C THR A 27 -16.23 14.37 -3.27
N VAL A 28 -16.11 13.03 -3.36
CA VAL A 28 -16.05 12.32 -4.65
C VAL A 28 -17.29 12.64 -5.47
N MET A 29 -18.51 12.53 -4.91
CA MET A 29 -19.74 12.80 -5.66
C MET A 29 -19.84 14.24 -6.22
N LYS A 30 -19.26 15.24 -5.55
CA LYS A 30 -19.26 16.64 -6.02
C LYS A 30 -18.35 16.86 -7.24
N VAL A 31 -17.24 16.12 -7.32
CA VAL A 31 -16.24 16.25 -8.39
C VAL A 31 -16.47 15.23 -9.51
N PHE A 32 -17.26 14.19 -9.24
CA PHE A 32 -17.41 13.07 -10.16
C PHE A 32 -18.15 13.44 -11.46
N PRO A 33 -17.56 13.15 -12.63
CA PRO A 33 -18.23 13.42 -13.89
C PRO A 33 -19.54 12.62 -14.03
N SER A 34 -20.63 13.30 -14.41
CA SER A 34 -21.96 12.69 -14.51
C SER A 34 -22.03 11.49 -15.46
N ALA A 35 -21.24 11.52 -16.54
CA ALA A 35 -21.14 10.45 -17.53
C ALA A 35 -20.67 9.11 -16.93
N TYR A 36 -19.96 9.14 -15.82
CA TYR A 36 -19.41 7.94 -15.17
C TYR A 36 -20.16 7.55 -13.91
N SER A 37 -21.24 8.24 -13.54
CA SER A 37 -21.96 8.06 -12.26
C SER A 37 -22.29 6.62 -11.87
N GLN A 38 -22.46 5.72 -12.86
CA GLN A 38 -22.63 4.27 -12.64
C GLN A 38 -21.41 3.57 -11.98
N TYR A 39 -20.22 4.17 -12.04
CA TYR A 39 -18.96 3.64 -11.50
C TYR A 39 -18.53 4.32 -10.20
N LEU A 40 -19.41 5.08 -9.55
CA LEU A 40 -19.12 5.69 -8.25
C LEU A 40 -18.65 4.66 -7.22
N ASP A 41 -19.14 3.42 -7.34
CA ASP A 41 -18.81 2.35 -6.42
C ASP A 41 -17.37 1.83 -6.56
N VAL A 42 -16.70 2.08 -7.70
CA VAL A 42 -15.29 1.75 -7.93
C VAL A 42 -14.38 2.52 -6.99
N PHE A 43 -14.81 3.70 -6.52
CA PHE A 43 -14.04 4.56 -5.61
C PHE A 43 -14.32 4.27 -4.14
N SER A 44 -15.04 3.20 -3.82
CA SER A 44 -15.32 2.82 -2.43
C SER A 44 -14.08 2.21 -1.76
N LYS A 45 -13.57 2.87 -0.71
CA LYS A 45 -12.48 2.37 0.13
C LYS A 45 -12.76 0.97 0.71
N VAL A 46 -13.98 0.75 1.20
CA VAL A 46 -14.39 -0.57 1.74
C VAL A 46 -14.38 -1.67 0.68
N LYS A 47 -14.68 -1.34 -0.59
CA LYS A 47 -14.59 -2.30 -1.69
C LYS A 47 -13.14 -2.49 -2.15
N SER A 48 -12.31 -1.44 -2.11
CA SER A 48 -10.90 -1.52 -2.51
C SER A 48 -10.07 -2.36 -1.53
N GLU A 49 -10.48 -2.45 -0.26
CA GLU A 49 -9.86 -3.30 0.77
C GLU A 49 -10.12 -4.82 0.59
N LYS A 50 -10.80 -5.24 -0.49
CA LYS A 50 -11.12 -6.64 -0.75
C LYS A 50 -10.54 -7.09 -2.08
N LEU A 51 -9.82 -8.20 -2.08
CA LEU A 51 -9.34 -8.78 -3.32
C LEU A 51 -10.52 -9.18 -4.23
N PRO A 52 -10.38 -8.98 -5.55
CA PRO A 52 -11.33 -9.53 -6.49
C PRO A 52 -11.35 -11.06 -6.40
N PRO A 53 -12.48 -11.71 -6.75
CA PRO A 53 -12.57 -13.16 -6.79
C PRO A 53 -11.47 -13.76 -7.68
N HIS A 54 -10.99 -14.95 -7.29
CA HIS A 54 -9.99 -15.69 -8.06
C HIS A 54 -10.43 -15.88 -9.52
N CYS A 55 -9.64 -15.40 -10.47
CA CYS A 55 -9.94 -15.44 -11.91
C CYS A 55 -8.95 -16.33 -12.66
N THR A 56 -9.28 -16.75 -13.88
CA THR A 56 -8.32 -17.45 -14.76
C THR A 56 -7.17 -16.54 -15.24
N CYS A 57 -7.22 -15.25 -14.88
CA CYS A 57 -6.31 -14.20 -15.30
C CYS A 57 -5.16 -13.92 -14.32
N HIS A 58 -4.94 -14.79 -13.33
CA HIS A 58 -3.80 -14.64 -12.42
C HIS A 58 -2.46 -14.64 -13.18
N HIS A 59 -1.56 -13.77 -12.74
CA HIS A 59 -0.22 -13.70 -13.30
C HIS A 59 0.54 -14.98 -12.94
N HIS A 60 0.88 -15.77 -13.95
CA HIS A 60 1.67 -16.99 -13.77
C HIS A 60 3.16 -16.67 -13.81
N ILE A 61 3.87 -16.95 -12.71
CA ILE A 61 5.33 -16.83 -12.66
C ILE A 61 5.93 -18.11 -13.25
N LYS A 62 6.35 -18.05 -14.52
CA LYS A 62 7.07 -19.14 -15.18
C LYS A 62 8.54 -19.10 -14.75
N LEU A 63 8.99 -20.16 -14.06
CA LEU A 63 10.40 -20.29 -13.67
C LEU A 63 11.22 -20.79 -14.87
N GLU A 64 12.34 -20.12 -15.14
CA GLU A 64 13.31 -20.53 -16.16
C GLU A 64 14.68 -20.75 -15.49
N GLY A 65 15.16 -21.99 -15.47
CA GLY A 65 16.49 -22.32 -14.92
C GLY A 65 16.50 -22.66 -13.43
N CYS A 66 17.51 -22.15 -12.71
CA CYS A 66 17.76 -22.47 -11.30
C CYS A 66 16.82 -21.71 -10.35
N LEU A 67 16.65 -22.26 -9.15
CA LEU A 67 15.91 -21.62 -8.05
C LEU A 67 16.55 -20.27 -7.67
N PRO A 68 15.74 -19.25 -7.31
CA PRO A 68 16.26 -17.98 -6.86
C PRO A 68 17.14 -18.17 -5.61
N PRO A 69 18.22 -17.40 -5.46
CA PRO A 69 19.09 -17.48 -4.28
C PRO A 69 18.31 -17.08 -3.04
N VAL A 70 18.49 -17.82 -1.94
CA VAL A 70 17.95 -17.45 -0.64
C VAL A 70 18.83 -16.34 -0.07
N GLY A 71 18.32 -15.11 -0.06
CA GLY A 71 18.98 -13.95 0.52
C GLY A 71 18.78 -13.85 2.03
N VAL A 72 19.72 -13.20 2.72
CA VAL A 72 19.51 -12.74 4.10
C VAL A 72 18.68 -11.46 4.09
N ILE A 73 17.81 -11.29 5.10
CA ILE A 73 17.03 -10.06 5.27
C ILE A 73 17.90 -9.03 5.97
N TYR A 74 17.95 -7.80 5.44
CA TYR A 74 18.67 -6.70 6.07
C TYR A 74 18.02 -6.30 7.39
N SER A 75 18.83 -5.93 8.38
CA SER A 75 18.34 -5.43 9.66
C SER A 75 17.62 -4.09 9.46
N LEU A 76 16.38 -4.02 9.92
CA LEU A 76 15.60 -2.78 10.00
C LEU A 76 15.84 -2.08 11.33
N SER A 77 15.57 -0.78 11.40
CA SER A 77 15.49 -0.08 12.68
C SER A 77 14.30 -0.59 13.50
N ASN A 78 14.25 -0.27 14.79
CA ASN A 78 13.12 -0.67 15.65
C ASN A 78 11.81 -0.03 15.16
N GLN A 79 11.85 1.26 14.80
CA GLN A 79 10.69 2.00 14.30
C GLN A 79 10.17 1.43 12.97
N ASP A 80 11.07 1.14 12.02
CA ASP A 80 10.69 0.51 10.74
C ASP A 80 10.10 -0.88 10.96
N SER A 81 10.64 -1.64 11.92
CA SER A 81 10.15 -2.98 12.24
C SER A 81 8.73 -2.95 12.80
N ASP A 82 8.44 -2.01 13.69
CA ASP A 82 7.10 -1.86 14.27
C ASP A 82 6.09 -1.39 13.20
N THR A 83 6.49 -0.44 12.36
CA THR A 83 5.69 0.03 11.23
C THR A 83 5.39 -1.10 10.24
N LEU A 84 6.42 -1.87 9.86
CA LEU A 84 6.26 -3.02 8.97
C LEU A 84 5.33 -4.09 9.55
N ARG A 85 5.42 -4.36 10.86
CA ARG A 85 4.54 -5.31 11.54
C ARG A 85 3.09 -4.87 11.53
N ALA A 86 2.83 -3.59 11.78
CA ALA A 86 1.48 -3.04 11.70
C ALA A 86 0.91 -3.20 10.29
N TYR A 87 1.68 -2.82 9.27
CA TYR A 87 1.30 -2.96 7.87
C TYR A 87 1.01 -4.42 7.48
N ILE A 88 1.88 -5.36 7.86
CA ILE A 88 1.66 -6.79 7.56
C ILE A 88 0.40 -7.31 8.25
N SER A 89 0.16 -6.93 9.51
CA SER A 89 -1.03 -7.35 10.24
C SER A 89 -2.30 -6.85 9.55
N GLU A 90 -2.36 -5.56 9.23
CA GLU A 90 -3.50 -4.93 8.57
C GLU A 90 -3.79 -5.56 7.20
N ASN A 91 -2.77 -5.71 6.36
CA ASN A 91 -2.94 -6.24 5.01
C ASN A 91 -3.16 -7.77 5.00
N GLY A 92 -2.69 -8.47 6.03
CA GLY A 92 -3.00 -9.88 6.28
C GLY A 92 -4.48 -10.07 6.66
N GLU A 93 -5.04 -9.20 7.51
CA GLU A 93 -6.47 -9.21 7.84
C GLU A 93 -7.35 -8.89 6.61
N LYS A 94 -6.90 -8.01 5.72
CA LYS A 94 -7.55 -7.72 4.42
C LYS A 94 -7.41 -8.87 3.41
N GLY A 95 -6.51 -9.82 3.65
CA GLY A 95 -6.25 -10.96 2.79
C GLY A 95 -5.42 -10.63 1.55
N PHE A 96 -4.63 -9.55 1.59
CA PHE A 96 -3.74 -9.14 0.50
C PHE A 96 -2.42 -9.92 0.48
N ILE A 97 -1.98 -10.41 1.63
CA ILE A 97 -0.69 -11.09 1.87
C ILE A 97 -0.93 -12.45 2.53
#